data_AF-A0A1X0P198-F1
#
_entry.id   AF-A0A1X0P198-F1
#
_cell.length_a   1.000
_cell.length_b   1.000
_cell.length_c   1.000
_cell.angle_alpha   90.00
_cell.angle_beta   90.00
_cell.angle_gamma   90.00
#
_symmetry.space_group_name_H-M   'P 1'
#
loop_
_entity.id
_entity.type
_entity.pdbx_description
1 polymer ?
#
loop_
_entity_poly.entity_id
_entity_poly.type
_entity_poly.pdbx_seq_one_letter_code
_entity_poly.pdbx_strand_id
1 'polypeptide(L)'
;MSLIGCLSLGCRRVLLQKKQTAAGYMASAGKVGSDEKWAQAAMEYLHEKNHCNDARKRQHDVDHERRLAHAFDRLCALQEKQFAARLSRLAGRMSAALEALDGEAREEALLLAAEQPPGGVRRPSLTPPRAGYEPGFGLDVPQLRAQQAEYPPCRRPTDAMEAGEEADPDFPFVEAHRVEDLTAQCTEMLEQRHGEVREAAPLTGVEGEAWEAYVALQKKALARQQLIFDLCNDPELREKYDQDEEFRKQQWSERGMLPLEIEEEQLREEERHYAQEPAYHPFRKM
;
A
#
# COMPACT_ATOMS: atom_id res chain seq x y z
N MET A 1 36.36 -56.10 -53.81
CA MET A 1 35.06 -56.09 -54.52
C MET A 1 34.05 -55.42 -53.59
N SER A 2 33.91 -54.10 -53.63
CA SER A 2 32.92 -53.34 -54.43
C SER A 2 31.47 -53.65 -53.99
N LEU A 3 30.89 -52.78 -53.15
CA LEU A 3 29.80 -51.80 -53.43
C LEU A 3 28.45 -52.48 -53.72
N ILE A 4 27.35 -52.25 -52.99
CA ILE A 4 26.40 -51.10 -52.95
C ILE A 4 25.49 -51.38 -51.72
N GLY A 5 25.05 -50.51 -50.80
CA GLY A 5 24.63 -49.10 -50.85
C GLY A 5 23.12 -49.03 -50.55
N CYS A 6 22.70 -48.50 -49.38
CA CYS A 6 21.43 -47.78 -49.24
C CYS A 6 21.33 -47.03 -47.89
N LEU A 7 21.10 -45.72 -48.00
CA LEU A 7 20.91 -44.74 -46.94
C LEU A 7 19.50 -44.86 -46.34
N SER A 8 19.36 -44.58 -45.05
CA SER A 8 18.25 -43.75 -44.57
C SER A 8 18.67 -42.93 -43.36
N LEU A 9 18.81 -41.64 -43.64
CA LEU A 9 19.02 -40.58 -42.68
C LEU A 9 17.77 -40.40 -41.81
N GLY A 10 18.05 -40.27 -40.51
CA GLY A 10 17.41 -39.40 -39.53
C GLY A 10 16.00 -38.88 -39.79
N CYS A 11 15.11 -39.17 -38.84
CA CYS A 11 14.01 -38.26 -38.50
C CYS A 11 13.67 -38.38 -37.01
N ARG A 12 14.56 -37.86 -36.14
CA ARG A 12 14.18 -37.47 -34.78
C ARG A 12 13.21 -36.30 -34.92
N ARG A 13 11.91 -36.57 -34.78
CA ARG A 13 10.89 -35.52 -34.65
C ARG A 13 11.10 -34.82 -33.33
N VAL A 14 11.93 -33.78 -33.35
CA VAL A 14 11.93 -32.71 -32.35
C VAL A 14 10.55 -32.05 -32.47
N LEU A 15 9.73 -32.19 -31.43
CA LEU A 15 8.54 -31.35 -31.26
C LEU A 15 9.02 -29.92 -30.99
N LEU A 16 9.31 -29.20 -32.08
CA LEU A 16 9.32 -27.75 -32.08
C LEU A 16 7.89 -27.32 -31.75
N GLN A 17 7.60 -27.10 -30.47
CA GLN A 17 6.55 -26.15 -30.10
C GLN A 17 6.91 -24.85 -30.79
N LYS A 18 6.24 -24.58 -31.92
CA LYS A 18 6.22 -23.25 -32.50
C LYS A 18 5.81 -22.33 -31.36
N LYS A 19 6.73 -21.45 -30.92
CA LYS A 19 6.35 -20.17 -30.35
C LYS A 19 5.41 -19.55 -31.38
N GLN A 20 4.11 -19.69 -31.16
CA GLN A 20 3.13 -18.82 -31.78
C GLN A 20 3.45 -17.45 -31.19
N THR A 21 4.31 -16.74 -31.90
CA THR A 21 4.43 -15.30 -31.73
C THR A 21 3.03 -14.72 -31.89
N ALA A 22 2.68 -13.76 -31.03
CA ALA A 22 1.42 -13.01 -31.04
C ALA A 22 1.06 -12.34 -32.39
N ALA A 23 1.89 -12.52 -33.43
CA ALA A 23 1.64 -12.13 -34.81
C ALA A 23 0.42 -12.82 -35.45
N GLY A 24 -0.03 -13.98 -34.93
CA GLY A 24 -1.24 -14.66 -35.45
C GLY A 24 -2.56 -13.96 -35.10
N TYR A 25 -2.62 -13.26 -33.95
CA TYR A 25 -3.82 -12.51 -33.53
C TYR A 25 -3.97 -11.17 -34.28
N MET A 26 -2.92 -10.70 -34.95
CA MET A 26 -2.95 -9.48 -35.75
C MET A 26 -3.62 -9.67 -37.12
N ALA A 27 -3.80 -10.92 -37.58
CA ALA A 27 -4.28 -11.21 -38.93
C ALA A 27 -5.82 -11.16 -39.08
N SER A 28 -6.58 -11.12 -37.97
CA SER A 28 -8.04 -10.91 -37.98
C SER A 28 -8.45 -9.45 -37.70
N ALA A 29 -7.50 -8.51 -37.60
CA ALA A 29 -7.74 -7.09 -37.35
C ALA A 29 -8.16 -6.29 -38.60
N GLY A 30 -8.86 -6.94 -39.54
CA GLY A 30 -9.25 -6.38 -40.83
C GLY A 30 -10.54 -5.56 -40.82
N LYS A 31 -11.27 -5.48 -39.70
CA LYS A 31 -12.55 -4.75 -39.58
C LYS A 31 -12.80 -4.18 -38.18
N VAL A 32 -11.78 -3.59 -37.57
CA VAL A 32 -11.85 -3.05 -36.19
C VAL A 32 -11.28 -1.62 -36.30
N GLY A 33 -12.03 -0.61 -35.85
CA GLY A 33 -11.72 0.82 -36.05
C GLY A 33 -10.35 1.23 -35.50
N SER A 34 -9.81 2.39 -35.89
CA SER A 34 -8.52 2.91 -35.39
C SER A 34 -8.46 2.95 -33.86
N ASP A 35 -9.58 3.29 -33.24
CA ASP A 35 -9.67 3.58 -31.81
C ASP A 35 -9.74 2.29 -30.99
N GLU A 36 -10.39 1.25 -31.51
CA GLU A 36 -10.44 -0.07 -30.88
C GLU A 36 -9.06 -0.74 -30.87
N LYS A 37 -8.23 -0.49 -31.91
CA LYS A 37 -6.82 -0.95 -31.92
C LYS A 37 -5.99 -0.22 -30.86
N TRP A 38 -6.24 1.07 -30.65
CA TRP A 38 -5.58 1.84 -29.60
C TRP A 38 -6.02 1.39 -28.21
N ALA A 39 -7.31 1.15 -28.01
CA ALA A 39 -7.85 0.59 -26.77
C ALA A 39 -7.26 -0.79 -26.47
N GLN A 40 -7.13 -1.67 -27.48
CA GLN A 40 -6.46 -2.96 -27.31
C GLN A 40 -5.00 -2.79 -26.89
N ALA A 41 -4.26 -1.87 -27.50
CA ALA A 41 -2.88 -1.59 -27.11
C ALA A 41 -2.79 -1.03 -25.68
N ALA A 42 -3.76 -0.21 -25.26
CA ALA A 42 -3.86 0.27 -23.89
C ALA A 42 -4.13 -0.88 -22.90
N MET A 43 -5.00 -1.84 -23.24
CA MET A 43 -5.25 -3.03 -22.42
C MET A 43 -4.00 -3.90 -22.27
N GLU A 44 -3.23 -4.07 -23.35
CA GLU A 44 -1.94 -4.77 -23.28
C GLU A 44 -0.92 -4.04 -22.40
N TYR A 45 -0.97 -2.71 -22.33
CA TYR A 45 -0.13 -1.90 -21.45
C TYR A 45 -0.58 -1.97 -19.98
N LEU A 46 -1.89 -2.05 -19.72
CA LEU A 46 -2.44 -2.21 -18.36
C LEU A 46 -2.12 -3.57 -17.74
N HIS A 47 -1.94 -4.61 -18.56
CA HIS A 47 -1.71 -5.96 -18.09
C HIS A 47 -0.26 -6.18 -17.63
N GLU A 48 -0.07 -6.26 -16.30
CA GLU A 48 1.21 -6.62 -15.68
C GLU A 48 1.50 -8.12 -15.84
N LYS A 49 2.74 -8.46 -16.25
CA LYS A 49 3.13 -9.84 -16.56
C LYS A 49 4.14 -10.36 -15.54
N ASN A 50 3.76 -11.42 -14.83
CA ASN A 50 4.68 -12.18 -13.99
C ASN A 50 5.73 -12.87 -14.86
N HIS A 51 6.97 -12.40 -14.78
CA HIS A 51 8.07 -12.84 -15.62
C HIS A 51 9.10 -13.66 -14.83
N CYS A 52 9.81 -14.54 -15.51
CA CYS A 52 10.88 -15.32 -14.91
C CYS A 52 12.09 -14.44 -14.56
N ASN A 53 12.90 -14.91 -13.60
CA ASN A 53 14.21 -14.35 -13.32
C ASN A 53 15.06 -14.25 -14.60
N ASP A 54 15.83 -13.16 -14.73
CA ASP A 54 16.68 -12.92 -15.91
C ASP A 54 17.77 -13.99 -16.05
N ALA A 55 17.80 -14.67 -17.20
CA ALA A 55 18.78 -15.71 -17.53
C ALA A 55 20.24 -15.19 -17.59
N ARG A 56 20.44 -13.88 -17.65
CA ARG A 56 21.77 -13.24 -17.61
C ARG A 56 22.33 -13.16 -16.20
N LYS A 57 21.51 -13.28 -15.15
CA LYS A 57 21.98 -13.27 -13.76
C LYS A 57 22.93 -14.44 -13.51
N ARG A 58 23.96 -14.18 -12.72
CA ARG A 58 24.94 -15.17 -12.26
C ARG A 58 24.97 -15.18 -10.74
N GLN A 59 25.44 -16.29 -10.18
CA GLN A 59 25.46 -16.48 -8.73
C GLN A 59 26.18 -15.35 -8.00
N HIS A 60 27.34 -14.92 -8.50
CA HIS A 60 28.16 -13.89 -7.86
C HIS A 60 27.50 -12.50 -7.84
N ASP A 61 26.78 -12.13 -8.89
CA ASP A 61 26.06 -10.85 -8.97
C ASP A 61 24.90 -10.83 -7.97
N VAL A 62 24.12 -11.92 -7.93
CA VAL A 62 22.98 -12.07 -7.00
C VAL A 62 23.47 -12.06 -5.55
N ASP A 63 24.57 -12.76 -5.25
CA ASP A 63 25.15 -12.76 -3.90
C ASP A 63 25.72 -11.39 -3.52
N HIS A 64 26.27 -10.65 -4.48
CA HIS A 64 26.75 -9.29 -4.25
C HIS A 64 25.60 -8.32 -3.96
N GLU A 65 24.49 -8.42 -4.71
CA GLU A 65 23.26 -7.65 -4.46
C GLU A 65 22.71 -7.91 -3.06
N ARG A 66 22.65 -9.18 -2.61
CA ARG A 66 22.27 -9.53 -1.24
C ARG A 66 23.17 -8.89 -0.19
N ARG A 67 24.49 -8.94 -0.39
CA ARG A 67 25.45 -8.31 0.53
C ARG A 67 25.28 -6.79 0.59
N LEU A 68 24.98 -6.16 -0.54
CA LEU A 68 24.73 -4.73 -0.62
C LEU A 68 23.43 -4.35 0.13
N ALA A 69 22.36 -5.13 -0.03
CA ALA A 69 21.11 -4.94 0.71
C ALA A 69 21.35 -5.00 2.23
N HIS A 70 21.98 -6.08 2.73
CA HIS A 70 22.35 -6.20 4.15
C HIS A 70 23.23 -5.06 4.66
N ALA A 71 24.12 -4.53 3.81
CA ALA A 71 24.94 -3.38 4.19
C ALA A 71 24.12 -2.09 4.30
N PHE A 72 23.14 -1.91 3.42
CA PHE A 72 22.21 -0.79 3.45
C PHE A 72 21.29 -0.85 4.66
N ASP A 73 20.71 -2.02 4.97
CA ASP A 73 19.81 -2.19 6.13
C ASP A 73 20.53 -1.87 7.44
N ARG A 74 21.78 -2.33 7.61
CA ARG A 74 22.62 -1.95 8.76
C ARG A 74 22.86 -0.44 8.90
N LEU A 75 22.90 0.29 7.79
CA LEU A 75 23.04 1.75 7.81
C LEU A 75 21.73 2.41 8.23
N CYS A 76 20.59 1.92 7.72
CA CYS A 76 19.25 2.43 8.01
C CYS A 76 18.81 2.14 9.45
N ALA A 77 19.14 0.95 9.99
CA ALA A 77 18.83 0.52 11.36
C ALA A 77 19.17 1.58 12.43
N LEU A 78 20.33 2.23 12.28
CA LEU A 78 20.76 3.28 13.20
C LEU A 78 19.87 4.52 13.11
N GLN A 79 19.48 4.91 11.91
CA GLN A 79 18.63 6.08 11.67
C GLN A 79 17.20 5.82 12.14
N GLU A 80 16.65 4.65 11.82
CA GLU A 80 15.29 4.25 12.19
C GLU A 80 15.13 4.15 13.71
N LYS A 81 16.08 3.51 14.40
CA LYS A 81 16.09 3.46 15.87
C LYS A 81 16.14 4.84 16.51
N GLN A 82 16.96 5.75 15.98
CA GLN A 82 17.03 7.13 16.48
C GLN A 82 15.75 7.91 16.20
N PHE A 83 15.14 7.68 15.05
CA PHE A 83 13.87 8.30 14.66
C PHE A 83 12.73 7.82 15.56
N ALA A 84 12.60 6.51 15.78
CA ALA A 84 11.61 5.92 16.68
C ALA A 84 11.75 6.46 18.12
N ALA A 85 12.98 6.51 18.65
CA ALA A 85 13.23 7.07 19.98
C ALA A 85 12.89 8.56 20.06
N ARG A 86 13.13 9.33 18.99
CA ARG A 86 12.79 10.75 18.92
C ARG A 86 11.28 10.97 18.89
N LEU A 87 10.54 10.19 18.10
CA LEU A 87 9.08 10.23 18.04
C LEU A 87 8.46 9.85 19.38
N SER A 88 8.93 8.78 20.02
CA SER A 88 8.47 8.37 21.35
C SER A 88 8.65 9.48 22.39
N ARG A 89 9.81 10.15 22.39
CA ARG A 89 10.06 11.29 23.28
C ARG A 89 9.19 12.50 22.96
N LEU A 90 8.93 12.78 21.68
CA LEU A 90 8.04 13.87 21.27
C LEU A 90 6.61 13.60 21.75
N ALA A 91 6.09 12.39 21.51
CA ALA A 91 4.78 11.97 21.97
C ALA A 91 4.66 12.10 23.50
N GLY A 92 5.63 11.62 24.27
CA GLY A 92 5.62 11.75 25.73
C GLY A 92 5.61 13.21 26.22
N ARG A 93 6.30 14.13 25.51
CA ARG A 93 6.23 15.57 25.83
C ARG A 93 4.86 16.18 25.50
N MET A 94 4.27 15.79 24.37
CA MET A 94 2.94 16.26 23.98
C MET A 94 1.86 15.75 24.95
N SER A 95 1.93 14.47 25.35
CA SER A 95 1.02 13.90 26.36
C SER A 95 1.11 14.65 27.70
N ALA A 96 2.32 14.87 28.23
CA ALA A 96 2.51 15.63 29.46
C ALA A 96 2.02 17.08 29.35
N ALA A 97 2.17 17.71 28.18
CA ALA A 97 1.64 19.05 27.95
C ALA A 97 0.10 19.08 27.93
N LEU A 98 -0.54 18.07 27.34
CA LEU A 98 -2.01 17.93 27.33
C LEU A 98 -2.58 17.65 28.72
N GLU A 99 -1.89 16.84 29.54
CA GLU A 99 -2.28 16.56 30.92
C GLU A 99 -2.17 17.78 31.85
N ALA A 100 -1.34 18.76 31.50
CA ALA A 100 -1.18 20.00 32.24
C ALA A 100 -2.25 21.07 31.90
N LEU A 101 -3.08 20.84 30.88
CA LEU A 101 -4.20 21.71 30.52
C LEU A 101 -5.47 21.27 31.28
N ASP A 102 -6.23 22.25 31.77
CA ASP A 102 -7.49 22.03 32.50
C ASP A 102 -8.71 22.53 31.70
N GLY A 103 -9.84 21.85 31.88
CA GLY A 103 -11.16 22.29 31.39
C GLY A 103 -11.24 22.51 29.87
N GLU A 104 -11.89 23.61 29.47
CA GLU A 104 -12.21 23.94 28.07
C GLU A 104 -10.98 24.04 27.15
N ALA A 105 -9.85 24.55 27.66
CA ALA A 105 -8.63 24.68 26.89
C ALA A 105 -8.06 23.31 26.46
N ARG A 106 -8.30 22.27 27.27
CA ARG A 106 -7.92 20.90 26.93
C ARG A 106 -8.84 20.34 25.85
N GLU A 107 -10.15 20.58 25.95
CA GLU A 107 -11.13 20.10 24.98
C GLU A 107 -10.91 20.73 23.59
N GLU A 108 -10.66 22.04 23.53
CA GLU A 108 -10.34 22.74 22.27
C GLU A 108 -9.02 22.23 21.67
N ALA A 109 -7.98 22.02 22.49
CA ALA A 109 -6.68 21.53 22.02
C ALA A 109 -6.68 20.06 21.57
N LEU A 110 -7.69 19.27 21.95
CA LEU A 110 -7.86 17.89 21.49
C LEU A 110 -8.50 17.81 20.10
N LEU A 111 -9.13 18.88 19.63
CA LEU A 111 -9.64 18.96 18.26
C LEU A 111 -8.48 19.04 17.27
N LEU A 112 -8.57 18.25 16.20
CA LEU A 112 -7.57 18.28 15.14
C LEU A 112 -7.63 19.61 14.40
N ALA A 113 -6.52 20.36 14.38
CA ALA A 113 -6.37 21.50 13.49
C ALA A 113 -6.44 21.04 12.02
N ALA A 114 -7.59 21.25 11.38
CA ALA A 114 -7.91 20.71 10.06
C ALA A 114 -7.27 21.47 8.89
N GLU A 115 -6.65 22.63 9.15
CA GLU A 115 -5.98 23.42 8.12
C GLU A 115 -4.72 22.71 7.60
N GLN A 116 -4.65 22.51 6.28
CA GLN A 116 -3.46 21.97 5.61
C GLN A 116 -2.33 23.02 5.57
N PRO A 117 -1.06 22.58 5.41
CA PRO A 117 0.04 23.50 5.18
C PRO A 117 -0.28 24.48 4.03
N PRO A 118 -0.10 25.79 4.20
CA PRO A 118 -0.46 26.77 3.17
C PRO A 118 0.42 26.60 1.93
N GLY A 119 -0.05 27.09 0.77
CA GLY A 119 0.67 26.97 -0.51
C GLY A 119 2.07 27.60 -0.56
N GLY A 120 2.45 28.39 0.45
CA GLY A 120 3.81 28.91 0.64
C GLY A 120 4.80 27.89 1.23
N VAL A 121 4.32 26.80 1.83
CA VAL A 121 5.17 25.72 2.34
C VAL A 121 5.71 24.94 1.16
N ARG A 122 7.02 25.06 0.92
CA ARG A 122 7.66 24.47 -0.25
C ARG A 122 8.21 23.09 0.04
N ARG A 123 8.05 22.18 -0.92
CA ARG A 123 8.77 20.92 -0.95
C ARG A 123 10.29 21.19 -0.98
N PRO A 124 11.10 20.55 -0.11
CA PRO A 124 12.55 20.60 -0.22
C PRO A 124 13.00 20.20 -1.63
N SER A 125 13.76 21.07 -2.28
CA SER A 125 14.24 20.89 -3.65
C SER A 125 15.70 20.47 -3.66
N LEU A 126 16.10 19.71 -4.68
CA LEU A 126 17.49 19.22 -4.82
C LEU A 126 18.51 20.36 -4.86
N THR A 127 18.14 21.49 -5.47
CA THR A 127 19.00 22.67 -5.60
C THR A 127 18.33 23.90 -4.98
N PRO A 128 19.13 24.84 -4.45
CA PRO A 128 18.62 26.12 -4.00
C PRO A 128 17.96 26.93 -5.13
N PRO A 129 16.99 27.80 -4.83
CA PRO A 129 16.42 28.71 -5.80
C PRO A 129 17.48 29.71 -6.31
N ARG A 130 17.42 30.03 -7.61
CA ARG A 130 18.29 31.05 -8.22
C ARG A 130 17.72 32.45 -8.01
N ALA A 131 18.60 33.43 -7.81
CA ALA A 131 18.21 34.82 -7.66
C ALA A 131 17.56 35.36 -8.94
N GLY A 132 16.41 36.03 -8.81
CA GLY A 132 15.70 36.67 -9.93
C GLY A 132 15.14 35.70 -10.98
N TYR A 133 15.00 34.41 -10.66
CA TYR A 133 14.41 33.46 -11.58
C TYR A 133 12.88 33.51 -11.51
N GLU A 134 12.27 34.05 -12.57
CA GLU A 134 10.86 33.84 -12.91
C GLU A 134 10.76 32.66 -13.91
N PRO A 135 9.60 31.98 -14.02
CA PRO A 135 9.42 30.88 -14.98
C PRO A 135 9.88 31.27 -16.39
N GLY A 136 10.87 30.55 -16.93
CA GLY A 136 11.41 30.82 -18.26
C GLY A 136 12.10 32.19 -18.42
N PHE A 137 12.48 32.87 -17.33
CA PHE A 137 13.01 34.25 -17.34
C PHE A 137 12.07 35.27 -18.03
N GLY A 138 10.76 35.15 -17.78
CA GLY A 138 9.74 36.02 -18.34
C GLY A 138 9.20 35.59 -19.71
N LEU A 139 9.61 34.42 -20.20
CA LEU A 139 9.01 33.78 -21.38
C LEU A 139 7.72 33.03 -20.97
N ASP A 140 6.63 33.77 -20.89
CA ASP A 140 5.33 33.23 -20.49
C ASP A 140 4.69 32.39 -21.61
N VAL A 141 4.32 31.15 -21.27
CA VAL A 141 3.47 30.27 -22.09
C VAL A 141 2.17 30.03 -21.33
N PRO A 142 1.11 30.82 -21.57
CA PRO A 142 -0.14 30.77 -20.80
C PRO A 142 -0.83 29.40 -20.80
N GLN A 143 -0.58 28.57 -21.81
CA GLN A 143 -1.15 27.22 -21.93
C GLN A 143 -0.62 26.27 -20.84
N LEU A 144 0.62 26.46 -20.37
CA LEU A 144 1.27 25.55 -19.41
C LEU A 144 0.92 25.85 -17.94
N ARG A 145 0.40 27.04 -17.65
CA ARG A 145 -0.04 27.43 -16.29
C ARG A 145 -1.51 27.09 -16.01
N ALA A 146 -2.20 26.46 -16.96
CA ALA A 146 -3.58 26.04 -16.79
C ALA A 146 -3.68 24.97 -15.69
N GLN A 147 -4.55 25.18 -14.71
CA GLN A 147 -4.84 24.17 -13.70
C GLN A 147 -5.70 23.06 -14.31
N GLN A 148 -5.32 21.82 -14.06
CA GLN A 148 -6.02 20.63 -14.56
C GLN A 148 -6.80 19.96 -13.43
N ALA A 149 -7.83 19.20 -13.80
CA ALA A 149 -8.56 18.36 -12.86
C ALA A 149 -7.72 17.14 -12.44
N GLU A 150 -7.92 16.69 -11.20
CA GLU A 150 -7.34 15.45 -10.68
C GLU A 150 -8.22 14.23 -11.04
N TYR A 151 -7.61 13.07 -11.28
CA TYR A 151 -8.31 11.81 -11.57
C TYR A 151 -7.70 10.64 -10.76
N PRO A 152 -8.52 9.78 -10.13
CA PRO A 152 -9.98 9.85 -10.04
C PRO A 152 -10.45 11.01 -9.14
N PRO A 153 -11.67 11.54 -9.32
CA PRO A 153 -12.21 12.52 -8.38
C PRO A 153 -12.30 11.92 -6.99
N CYS A 154 -11.69 12.56 -6.00
CA CYS A 154 -11.70 12.07 -4.62
C CYS A 154 -13.14 12.06 -4.09
N ARG A 155 -13.53 10.93 -3.51
CA ARG A 155 -14.78 10.76 -2.76
C ARG A 155 -14.51 10.04 -1.47
N ARG A 156 -15.09 10.53 -0.38
CA ARG A 156 -14.92 10.00 0.98
C ARG A 156 -16.27 9.58 1.55
N PRO A 157 -16.32 8.64 2.51
CA PRO A 157 -17.58 8.23 3.14
C PRO A 157 -18.35 9.40 3.78
N THR A 158 -17.64 10.41 4.27
CA THR A 158 -18.22 11.62 4.90
C THR A 158 -18.87 12.58 3.91
N ASP A 159 -18.59 12.50 2.60
CA ASP A 159 -19.14 13.44 1.62
C ASP A 159 -20.67 13.32 1.53
N ALA A 160 -21.24 12.15 1.84
CA ALA A 160 -22.68 11.94 1.93
C ALA A 160 -23.32 12.65 3.14
N MET A 161 -22.56 12.88 4.21
CA MET A 161 -23.02 13.60 5.39
C MET A 161 -22.93 15.12 5.21
N GLU A 162 -21.97 15.59 4.42
CA GLU A 162 -21.78 17.03 4.14
C GLU A 162 -22.66 17.53 2.98
N ALA A 163 -22.77 16.75 1.89
CA ALA A 163 -23.38 17.19 0.64
C ALA A 163 -24.48 16.26 0.12
N GLY A 164 -24.91 15.27 0.91
CA GLY A 164 -25.99 14.34 0.56
C GLY A 164 -27.40 14.90 0.79
N GLU A 165 -28.40 14.05 0.60
CA GLU A 165 -29.83 14.42 0.75
C GLU A 165 -30.20 14.79 2.18
N GLU A 166 -29.56 14.16 3.16
CA GLU A 166 -29.69 14.45 4.60
C GLU A 166 -28.42 15.14 5.13
N ALA A 167 -27.95 16.17 4.44
CA ALA A 167 -26.76 16.91 4.85
C ALA A 167 -26.90 17.48 6.28
N ASP A 168 -25.86 17.33 7.11
CA ASP A 168 -25.80 17.97 8.42
C ASP A 168 -25.59 19.49 8.28
N PRO A 169 -26.36 20.32 9.00
CA PRO A 169 -26.22 21.78 8.90
C PRO A 169 -24.88 22.29 9.45
N ASP A 170 -24.31 21.59 10.43
CA ASP A 170 -23.13 22.03 11.19
C ASP A 170 -21.92 21.10 10.98
N PHE A 171 -21.69 20.59 9.78
CA PHE A 171 -20.45 19.83 9.48
C PHE A 171 -19.21 20.71 9.76
N PRO A 172 -18.23 20.29 10.58
CA PRO A 172 -17.90 18.90 10.97
C PRO A 172 -18.50 18.38 12.30
N PHE A 173 -19.34 19.15 12.99
CA PHE A 173 -19.96 18.82 14.28
C PHE A 173 -21.25 18.02 14.12
N VAL A 174 -21.12 16.74 13.78
CA VAL A 174 -22.25 15.84 13.56
C VAL A 174 -22.64 15.08 14.83
N GLU A 175 -23.93 14.76 14.97
CA GLU A 175 -24.42 13.91 16.06
C GLU A 175 -23.83 12.49 16.03
N ALA A 176 -23.59 11.91 17.20
CA ALA A 176 -22.90 10.63 17.35
C ALA A 176 -23.58 9.47 16.61
N HIS A 177 -24.92 9.38 16.65
CA HIS A 177 -25.68 8.29 16.03
C HIS A 177 -25.45 8.21 14.51
N ARG A 178 -25.29 9.35 13.81
CA ARG A 178 -24.98 9.36 12.37
C ARG A 178 -23.59 8.82 12.07
N VAL A 179 -22.64 9.06 12.97
CA VAL A 179 -21.27 8.56 12.86
C VAL A 179 -21.22 7.06 13.20
N GLU A 180 -22.04 6.59 14.13
CA GLU A 180 -22.25 5.16 14.41
C GLU A 180 -22.76 4.42 13.15
N ASP A 181 -23.81 4.96 12.52
CA ASP A 181 -24.37 4.43 11.27
C ASP A 181 -23.32 4.40 10.15
N LEU A 182 -22.54 5.49 9.98
CA LEU A 182 -21.45 5.54 9.01
C LEU A 182 -20.40 4.45 9.28
N THR A 183 -20.04 4.25 10.56
CA THR A 183 -19.02 3.28 10.96
C THR A 183 -19.48 1.85 10.68
N ALA A 184 -20.76 1.54 10.95
CA ALA A 184 -21.37 0.26 10.62
C ALA A 184 -21.37 0.01 9.10
N GLN A 185 -21.84 0.98 8.31
CA GLN A 185 -21.84 0.90 6.84
C GLN A 185 -20.43 0.72 6.26
N CYS A 186 -19.44 1.47 6.78
CA CYS A 186 -18.05 1.35 6.35
C CYS A 186 -17.47 -0.03 6.68
N THR A 187 -17.83 -0.60 7.83
CA THR A 187 -17.36 -1.93 8.24
C THR A 187 -17.87 -3.01 7.30
N GLU A 188 -19.17 -3.01 7.01
CA GLU A 188 -19.79 -3.96 6.08
C GLU A 188 -19.23 -3.82 4.66
N MET A 189 -19.17 -2.58 4.14
CA MET A 189 -18.65 -2.31 2.80
C MET A 189 -17.18 -2.70 2.66
N LEU A 190 -16.35 -2.44 3.69
CA LEU A 190 -14.94 -2.82 3.69
C LEU A 190 -14.79 -4.35 3.68
N GLU A 191 -15.56 -5.06 4.51
CA GLU A 191 -15.52 -6.53 4.55
C GLU A 191 -15.91 -7.14 3.21
N GLN A 192 -17.01 -6.66 2.62
CA GLN A 192 -17.48 -7.12 1.31
C GLN A 192 -16.41 -6.90 0.24
N ARG A 193 -15.90 -5.67 0.10
CA ARG A 193 -14.90 -5.34 -0.92
C ARG A 193 -13.59 -6.08 -0.70
N HIS A 194 -13.18 -6.27 0.55
CA HIS A 194 -11.99 -7.07 0.87
C HIS A 194 -12.18 -8.51 0.41
N GLY A 195 -13.32 -9.13 0.73
CA GLY A 195 -13.66 -10.48 0.30
C GLY A 195 -13.66 -10.64 -1.22
N GLU A 196 -14.32 -9.72 -1.94
CA GLU A 196 -14.38 -9.70 -3.41
C GLU A 196 -12.98 -9.59 -4.04
N VAL A 197 -12.14 -8.66 -3.57
CA VAL A 197 -10.79 -8.47 -4.11
C VAL A 197 -9.89 -9.65 -3.76
N ARG A 198 -9.98 -10.17 -2.54
CA ARG A 198 -9.17 -11.31 -2.09
C ARG A 198 -9.51 -12.59 -2.88
N GLU A 199 -10.77 -12.78 -3.26
CA GLU A 199 -11.21 -13.88 -4.12
C GLU A 199 -10.72 -13.69 -5.56
N ALA A 200 -10.89 -12.49 -6.12
CA ALA A 200 -10.57 -12.22 -7.53
C ALA A 200 -9.07 -12.14 -7.82
N ALA A 201 -8.28 -11.61 -6.88
CA ALA A 201 -6.87 -11.31 -7.04
C ALA A 201 -6.08 -11.65 -5.77
N PRO A 202 -5.84 -12.95 -5.48
CA PRO A 202 -5.04 -13.34 -4.33
C PRO A 202 -3.59 -12.87 -4.49
N LEU A 203 -3.07 -12.18 -3.48
CA LEU A 203 -1.69 -11.69 -3.40
C LEU A 203 -0.94 -12.40 -2.27
N THR A 204 0.36 -12.58 -2.45
CA THR A 204 1.27 -13.21 -1.47
C THR A 204 2.60 -12.47 -1.46
N GLY A 205 3.50 -12.79 -0.54
CA GLY A 205 4.77 -12.06 -0.41
C GLY A 205 4.56 -10.67 0.18
N VAL A 206 5.53 -9.78 -0.02
CA VAL A 206 5.61 -8.50 0.69
C VAL A 206 4.42 -7.59 0.38
N GLU A 207 4.01 -7.49 -0.88
CA GLU A 207 2.87 -6.66 -1.29
C GLU A 207 1.53 -7.25 -0.84
N GLY A 208 1.41 -8.58 -0.80
CA GLY A 208 0.21 -9.26 -0.30
C GLY A 208 0.05 -9.09 1.21
N GLU A 209 1.13 -9.28 1.97
CA GLU A 209 1.16 -9.03 3.42
C GLU A 209 0.89 -7.55 3.73
N ALA A 210 1.46 -6.62 2.95
CA ALA A 210 1.17 -5.20 3.09
C ALA A 210 -0.31 -4.87 2.86
N TRP A 211 -0.95 -5.47 1.84
CA TRP A 211 -2.37 -5.31 1.59
C TRP A 211 -3.24 -5.84 2.73
N GLU A 212 -2.96 -7.06 3.20
CA GLU A 212 -3.72 -7.67 4.30
C GLU A 212 -3.50 -6.91 5.62
N ALA A 213 -2.28 -6.45 5.90
CA ALA A 213 -2.00 -5.58 7.05
C ALA A 213 -2.74 -4.24 6.94
N TYR A 214 -2.76 -3.62 5.75
CA TYR A 214 -3.52 -2.40 5.52
C TYR A 214 -5.00 -2.58 5.81
N VAL A 215 -5.63 -3.62 5.25
CA VAL A 215 -7.04 -3.90 5.46
C VAL A 215 -7.34 -4.26 6.92
N ALA A 216 -6.49 -5.05 7.58
CA ALA A 216 -6.61 -5.38 8.99
C ALA A 216 -6.54 -4.13 9.89
N LEU A 217 -5.66 -3.17 9.58
CA LEU A 217 -5.59 -1.90 10.30
C LEU A 217 -6.83 -1.04 10.09
N GLN A 218 -7.44 -1.03 8.90
CA GLN A 218 -8.71 -0.35 8.66
C GLN A 218 -9.86 -0.98 9.46
N LYS A 219 -9.97 -2.32 9.46
CA LYS A 219 -10.95 -3.06 10.28
C LYS A 219 -10.76 -2.78 11.77
N LYS A 220 -9.52 -2.80 12.24
CA LYS A 220 -9.16 -2.46 13.63
C LYS A 220 -9.56 -1.03 14.00
N ALA A 221 -9.37 -0.06 13.11
CA ALA A 221 -9.75 1.33 13.35
C ALA A 221 -11.28 1.49 13.48
N LEU A 222 -12.06 0.86 12.59
CA LEU A 222 -13.53 0.88 12.65
C LEU A 222 -14.07 0.15 13.89
N ALA A 223 -13.51 -1.01 14.23
CA ALA A 223 -13.90 -1.76 15.43
C ALA A 223 -13.62 -0.96 16.72
N ARG A 224 -12.50 -0.23 16.77
CA ARG A 224 -12.20 0.68 17.88
C ARG A 224 -13.18 1.85 17.94
N GLN A 225 -13.56 2.41 16.80
CA GLN A 225 -14.54 3.50 16.75
C GLN A 225 -15.89 3.06 17.32
N GLN A 226 -16.38 1.87 16.94
CA GLN A 226 -17.59 1.28 17.52
C GLN A 226 -17.46 1.03 19.03
N LEU A 227 -16.33 0.48 19.48
CA LEU A 227 -16.10 0.27 20.92
C LEU A 227 -16.15 1.60 21.71
N ILE A 228 -15.60 2.69 21.16
CA ILE A 228 -15.66 4.00 21.83
C ILE A 228 -17.12 4.46 21.96
N PHE A 229 -17.95 4.30 20.93
CA PHE A 229 -19.38 4.59 21.02
C PHE A 229 -20.09 3.71 22.06
N ASP A 230 -19.86 2.40 22.05
CA ASP A 230 -20.44 1.48 23.03
C ASP A 230 -20.09 1.88 24.47
N LEU A 231 -18.83 2.26 24.72
CA LEU A 231 -18.35 2.72 26.02
C LEU A 231 -18.89 4.11 26.42
N CYS A 232 -19.31 4.93 25.47
CA CYS A 232 -19.94 6.22 25.75
C CYS A 232 -21.45 6.08 26.00
N ASN A 233 -22.10 5.14 25.30
CA ASN A 233 -23.54 4.92 25.37
C ASN A 233 -23.94 4.04 26.56
N ASP A 234 -23.06 3.15 27.03
CA ASP A 234 -23.30 2.25 28.18
C ASP A 234 -22.32 2.54 29.34
N PRO A 235 -22.77 3.28 30.38
CA PRO A 235 -21.96 3.56 31.56
C PRO A 235 -21.57 2.31 32.37
N GLU A 236 -22.40 1.26 32.39
CA GLU A 236 -22.09 0.03 33.12
C GLU A 236 -20.96 -0.74 32.44
N LEU A 237 -21.01 -0.83 31.11
CA LEU A 237 -19.93 -1.38 30.30
C LEU A 237 -18.63 -0.59 30.52
N ARG A 238 -18.72 0.74 30.55
CA ARG A 238 -17.57 1.61 30.78
C ARG A 238 -16.93 1.39 32.15
N GLU A 239 -17.72 1.35 33.21
CA GLU A 239 -17.21 1.13 34.56
C GLU A 239 -16.49 -0.23 34.65
N LYS A 240 -17.10 -1.28 34.10
CA LYS A 240 -16.48 -2.62 34.06
C LYS A 240 -15.17 -2.63 33.25
N TYR A 241 -15.13 -1.94 32.12
CA TYR A 241 -13.96 -1.83 31.25
C TYR A 241 -12.78 -1.11 31.91
N ASP A 242 -13.06 -0.12 32.76
CA ASP A 242 -12.03 0.62 33.48
C ASP A 242 -11.48 -0.16 34.70
N GLN A 243 -12.31 -1.00 35.34
CA GLN A 243 -11.96 -1.76 36.54
C GLN A 243 -11.20 -3.09 36.27
N ASP A 244 -11.51 -3.79 35.17
CA ASP A 244 -10.99 -5.13 34.89
C ASP A 244 -10.12 -5.18 33.61
N GLU A 245 -8.81 -5.41 33.79
CA GLU A 245 -7.85 -5.50 32.68
C GLU A 245 -8.06 -6.74 31.81
N GLU A 246 -8.51 -7.86 32.38
CA GLU A 246 -8.77 -9.09 31.62
C GLU A 246 -10.03 -8.94 30.78
N PHE A 247 -11.06 -8.31 31.33
CA PHE A 247 -12.25 -7.94 30.56
C PHE A 247 -11.90 -7.00 29.38
N ARG A 248 -10.99 -6.04 29.58
CA ARG A 248 -10.51 -5.16 28.51
C ARG A 248 -9.81 -5.93 27.38
N LYS A 249 -8.89 -6.84 27.72
CA LYS A 249 -8.20 -7.69 26.73
C LYS A 249 -9.17 -8.60 25.99
N GLN A 250 -10.17 -9.15 26.69
CA GLN A 250 -11.22 -9.96 26.09
C GLN A 250 -12.02 -9.13 25.05
N GLN A 251 -12.47 -7.94 25.43
CA GLN A 251 -13.18 -7.03 24.50
C GLN A 251 -12.35 -6.69 23.26
N TRP A 252 -11.04 -6.48 23.42
CA TRP A 252 -10.15 -6.26 22.29
C TRP A 252 -10.04 -7.46 21.37
N SER A 253 -9.91 -8.67 21.94
CA SER A 253 -9.80 -9.90 21.16
C SER A 253 -11.08 -10.22 20.39
N GLU A 254 -12.24 -10.13 21.04
CA GLU A 254 -13.55 -10.43 20.43
C GLU A 254 -13.87 -9.49 19.27
N ARG A 255 -13.39 -8.25 19.35
CA ARG A 255 -13.59 -7.21 18.32
C ARG A 255 -12.44 -7.11 17.30
N GLY A 256 -11.46 -8.02 17.35
CA GLY A 256 -10.35 -8.08 16.39
C GLY A 256 -9.31 -6.95 16.53
N MET A 257 -9.21 -6.30 17.69
CA MET A 257 -8.27 -5.20 17.97
C MET A 257 -6.91 -5.69 18.49
N LEU A 258 -6.36 -6.73 17.88
CA LEU A 258 -5.11 -7.34 18.30
C LEU A 258 -3.87 -6.51 17.89
N PRO A 259 -2.74 -6.62 18.60
CA PRO A 259 -1.47 -6.02 18.18
C PRO A 259 -1.05 -6.48 16.78
N LEU A 260 -0.36 -5.61 16.05
CA LEU A 260 0.31 -5.98 14.81
C LEU A 260 1.74 -6.38 15.15
N GLU A 261 2.08 -7.64 14.90
CA GLU A 261 3.42 -8.16 15.11
C GLU A 261 4.28 -7.87 13.87
N ILE A 262 5.43 -7.23 14.09
CA ILE A 262 6.44 -6.99 13.06
C ILE A 262 7.68 -7.76 13.49
N GLU A 263 8.15 -8.65 12.61
CA GLU A 263 9.32 -9.47 12.88
C GLU A 263 10.56 -8.62 13.18
N GLU A 264 11.49 -9.16 13.98
CA GLU A 264 12.70 -8.45 14.35
C GLU A 264 13.59 -8.15 13.14
N GLU A 265 14.23 -6.99 13.17
CA GLU A 265 15.10 -6.53 12.08
C GLU A 265 16.30 -7.48 11.87
N GLN A 266 16.38 -8.03 10.65
CA GLN A 266 17.46 -8.95 10.27
C GLN A 266 18.64 -8.20 9.66
N LEU A 267 19.68 -7.95 10.47
CA LEU A 267 20.87 -7.19 10.04
C LEU A 267 21.96 -8.03 9.37
N ARG A 268 21.78 -9.34 9.33
CA ARG A 268 22.74 -10.31 8.80
C ARG A 268 21.99 -11.45 8.14
N GLU A 269 22.69 -12.09 7.22
CA GLU A 269 22.24 -13.34 6.62
C GLU A 269 22.01 -14.40 7.71
N GLU A 270 20.83 -15.03 7.69
CA GLU A 270 20.52 -16.16 8.55
C GLU A 270 21.38 -17.38 8.18
N GLU A 271 21.77 -18.16 9.18
CA GLU A 271 22.47 -19.43 8.94
C GLU A 271 21.51 -20.42 8.31
N ARG A 272 21.82 -20.82 7.06
CA ARG A 272 20.91 -21.64 6.27
C ARG A 272 21.16 -23.14 6.43
N HIS A 273 20.08 -23.89 6.64
CA HIS A 273 20.11 -25.36 6.53
C HIS A 273 20.19 -25.78 5.05
N TYR A 274 20.75 -26.96 4.75
CA TYR A 274 20.86 -27.46 3.37
C TYR A 274 19.52 -27.64 2.65
N ALA A 275 18.42 -27.70 3.40
CA ALA A 275 17.05 -27.83 2.87
C ALA A 275 16.37 -26.49 2.55
N GLN A 276 17.01 -25.36 2.85
CA GLN A 276 16.47 -24.01 2.59
C GLN A 276 16.87 -23.47 1.20
N GLU A 277 17.20 -24.35 0.27
CA GLU A 277 17.41 -23.94 -1.11
C GLU A 277 16.10 -23.47 -1.75
N PRO A 278 16.11 -22.39 -2.55
CA PRO A 278 14.91 -21.95 -3.27
C PRO A 278 14.36 -23.02 -4.23
N ALA A 279 13.07 -22.97 -4.52
CA ALA A 279 12.37 -23.95 -5.36
C ALA A 279 12.71 -23.89 -6.87
N TYR A 280 13.77 -23.19 -7.28
CA TYR A 280 14.22 -23.07 -8.67
C TYR A 280 15.64 -23.60 -8.85
N HIS A 281 16.01 -23.92 -10.10
CA HIS A 281 17.37 -24.38 -10.40
C HIS A 281 18.40 -23.28 -10.06
N PRO A 282 19.50 -23.61 -9.36
CA PRO A 282 20.49 -22.62 -8.94
C PRO A 282 20.97 -21.73 -10.08
N PHE A 283 21.28 -20.47 -9.76
CA PHE A 283 21.83 -19.56 -10.76
C PHE A 283 23.13 -20.09 -11.34
N ARG A 284 23.34 -19.83 -12.64
CA ARG A 284 24.55 -20.24 -13.34
C ARG A 284 25.78 -19.57 -12.71
N LYS A 285 26.83 -20.35 -12.44
CA LYS A 285 28.09 -19.85 -11.85
C LYS A 285 29.00 -19.17 -12.88
N MET A 286 29.13 -19.72 -14.09
CA MET A 286 29.96 -19.23 -15.19
C MET A 286 29.15 -19.09 -16.48
#